data_AF-A0A3B8PT06-F1
#
_entry.id   AF-A0A3B8PT06-F1
#
_cell.length_a   1.000
_cell.length_b   1.000
_cell.length_c   1.000
_cell.angle_alpha   90.00
_cell.angle_beta   90.00
_cell.angle_gamma   90.00
#
_symmetry.space_group_name_H-M   'P 1'
#
loop_
_entity.id
_entity.type
_entity.pdbx_description
1 polymer ?
#
loop_
_entity_poly.entity_id
_entity_poly.type
_entity_poly.pdbx_seq_one_letter_code
_entity_poly.pdbx_strand_id
1 'polypeptide(L)'
;MSRRETILSTTRVFSLCATVWMVFGSTSAEAIEITDVRWGFDGTARSETFVPLHVLVHNDSAVPFDGNISLVKRNSLGNRIGAPWIKNTVLAPGQQNWIRFAVFLEDGDVVRKNTRSLWSWQVSWSGPQPGRFRIEAGPRQGPPARVLLLPRGDVAAGGSFGVPVLIDELFPPTVTITDTLGTVFLDHVPRWQDAQRRAFRNWLYRGGRVHILHDSTGRYPRFPSSLGMLNQTGNPTQPSENPIDIGQGHVEHHPRGRFDIDATFVSTLTAGIPSPKKTTASTDDAEEINFGGFSSSSDNAFFSRFKQMTTPDHNWLVIFLLAILYWLLLFPGGLVLGMKRIDFRIVLGSILSTIAVFSLGFSWIGARAYDEATVINSLATARHLGGDRWDVQQWSALFVVEGDTYTLTHVEPDPGENSTASPGS
;
A
#
# COMPACT_ATOMS: atom_id res chain seq x y z
N MET A 1 -60.87 -63.18 -19.70
CA MET A 1 -60.24 -63.27 -18.36
C MET A 1 -58.93 -64.03 -18.49
N SER A 2 -57.79 -63.36 -18.43
CA SER A 2 -56.49 -63.87 -17.97
C SER A 2 -55.43 -62.84 -18.33
N ARG A 3 -54.91 -62.12 -17.33
CA ARG A 3 -53.82 -61.16 -17.47
C ARG A 3 -52.56 -61.85 -16.94
N ARG A 4 -51.61 -62.14 -17.81
CA ARG A 4 -50.26 -62.57 -17.43
C ARG A 4 -49.40 -61.35 -17.11
N GLU A 5 -48.69 -61.46 -16.00
CA GLU A 5 -47.62 -60.56 -15.57
C GLU A 5 -46.41 -60.65 -16.50
N THR A 6 -45.68 -59.54 -16.62
CA THR A 6 -44.25 -59.56 -16.93
C THR A 6 -43.57 -58.43 -16.18
N ILE A 7 -42.72 -58.82 -15.23
CA ILE A 7 -41.86 -57.97 -14.40
C ILE A 7 -40.58 -57.66 -15.20
N LEU A 8 -40.22 -56.38 -15.34
CA LEU A 8 -38.96 -55.93 -15.93
C LEU A 8 -38.14 -55.15 -14.89
N SER A 9 -37.21 -55.89 -14.27
CA SER A 9 -35.86 -55.52 -13.78
C SER A 9 -35.52 -54.01 -13.65
N THR A 10 -35.59 -53.50 -12.42
CA THR A 10 -35.22 -52.16 -11.95
C THR A 10 -33.72 -51.94 -11.68
N THR A 11 -32.83 -52.82 -12.13
CA THR A 11 -31.44 -52.83 -11.63
C THR A 11 -30.41 -52.11 -12.51
N ARG A 12 -30.78 -51.60 -13.70
CA ARG A 12 -29.81 -50.95 -14.61
C ARG A 12 -29.92 -49.42 -14.71
N VAL A 13 -30.98 -48.80 -14.19
CA VAL A 13 -31.17 -47.34 -14.30
C VAL A 13 -30.44 -46.58 -13.17
N PHE A 14 -30.27 -47.19 -12.00
CA PHE A 14 -29.57 -46.54 -10.88
C PHE A 14 -28.05 -46.43 -11.05
N SER A 15 -27.43 -47.28 -11.87
CA SER A 15 -25.97 -47.26 -12.06
C SER A 15 -25.49 -46.15 -12.98
N LEU A 16 -26.35 -45.61 -13.86
CA LEU A 16 -25.93 -44.58 -14.83
C LEU A 16 -25.97 -43.16 -14.23
N CYS A 17 -26.90 -42.89 -13.31
CA CYS A 17 -27.02 -41.59 -12.64
C CYS A 17 -25.90 -41.33 -11.61
N ALA A 18 -25.37 -42.38 -10.97
CA ALA A 18 -24.29 -42.24 -9.99
C ALA A 18 -22.94 -41.84 -10.65
N THR A 19 -22.67 -42.31 -11.87
CA THR A 19 -21.46 -41.95 -12.62
C THR A 19 -21.50 -40.54 -13.23
N VAL A 20 -22.68 -40.01 -13.54
CA VAL A 20 -22.81 -38.64 -14.07
C VAL A 20 -22.70 -37.60 -12.95
N TRP A 21 -23.10 -37.91 -11.71
CA TRP A 21 -22.95 -37.00 -10.57
C TRP A 21 -21.53 -36.92 -9.99
N MET A 22 -20.68 -37.93 -10.18
CA MET A 22 -19.28 -37.86 -9.73
C MET A 22 -18.37 -36.99 -10.62
N VAL A 23 -18.81 -36.63 -11.83
CA VAL A 23 -17.98 -35.85 -12.77
C VAL A 23 -18.16 -34.33 -12.58
N PHE A 24 -19.13 -33.87 -11.79
CA PHE A 24 -19.43 -32.44 -11.60
C PHE A 24 -18.91 -31.84 -10.27
N GLY A 25 -18.09 -32.55 -9.51
CA GLY A 25 -17.63 -32.10 -8.19
C GLY A 25 -16.12 -31.90 -8.02
N SER A 26 -15.31 -32.06 -9.07
CA SER A 26 -13.88 -31.73 -8.97
C SER A 26 -13.68 -30.25 -9.27
N THR A 27 -13.99 -29.38 -8.29
CA THR A 27 -13.28 -28.10 -8.20
C THR A 27 -11.80 -28.46 -8.22
N SER A 28 -11.08 -28.04 -9.26
CA SER A 28 -9.62 -28.22 -9.29
C SER A 28 -9.08 -27.62 -8.00
N ALA A 29 -8.58 -28.46 -7.09
CA ALA A 29 -7.89 -27.99 -5.91
C ALA A 29 -6.65 -27.25 -6.44
N GLU A 30 -6.72 -25.92 -6.42
CA GLU A 30 -5.56 -25.11 -6.73
C GLU A 30 -4.54 -25.43 -5.65
N ALA A 31 -3.35 -25.89 -6.04
CA ALA A 31 -2.37 -26.42 -5.12
C ALA A 31 -1.90 -25.39 -4.08
N ILE A 32 -2.04 -24.11 -4.41
CA ILE A 32 -1.86 -22.98 -3.52
C ILE A 32 -3.18 -22.22 -3.48
N GLU A 33 -3.74 -22.08 -2.28
CA GLU A 33 -4.99 -21.37 -2.04
C GLU A 33 -4.74 -20.11 -1.19
N ILE A 34 -5.47 -19.04 -1.49
CA ILE A 34 -5.52 -17.85 -0.65
C ILE A 34 -6.76 -17.93 0.24
N THR A 35 -6.54 -18.21 1.52
CA THR A 35 -7.62 -18.45 2.48
C THR A 35 -8.19 -17.16 3.08
N ASP A 36 -7.34 -16.14 3.30
CA ASP A 36 -7.74 -14.88 3.93
C ASP A 36 -6.91 -13.71 3.41
N VAL A 37 -7.52 -12.53 3.32
CA VAL A 37 -6.87 -11.28 2.90
C VAL A 37 -7.32 -10.16 3.82
N ARG A 38 -6.36 -9.49 4.46
CA ARG A 38 -6.62 -8.40 5.41
C ARG A 38 -5.89 -7.14 5.02
N TRP A 39 -6.65 -6.07 4.88
CA TRP A 39 -6.12 -4.73 4.69
C TRP A 39 -5.98 -4.01 6.02
N GLY A 40 -4.84 -3.35 6.21
CA GLY A 40 -4.63 -2.51 7.37
C GLY A 40 -4.67 -3.29 8.68
N PHE A 41 -5.08 -2.61 9.74
CA PHE A 41 -5.20 -3.19 11.08
C PHE A 41 -6.63 -3.61 11.41
N ASP A 42 -7.63 -2.92 10.83
CA ASP A 42 -9.06 -3.13 11.06
C ASP A 42 -9.90 -3.18 9.76
N GLY A 43 -9.26 -3.29 8.59
CA GLY A 43 -9.94 -3.20 7.30
C GLY A 43 -10.14 -1.78 6.78
N THR A 44 -9.76 -0.76 7.56
CA THR A 44 -9.79 0.64 7.13
C THR A 44 -8.41 1.16 6.78
N ALA A 45 -8.38 2.20 5.95
CA ALA A 45 -7.18 2.90 5.56
C ALA A 45 -7.46 4.36 5.18
N ARG A 46 -6.38 5.13 5.01
CA ARG A 46 -6.39 6.48 4.47
C ARG A 46 -5.61 6.51 3.15
N SER A 47 -6.04 7.35 2.22
CA SER A 47 -5.28 7.63 1.00
C SER A 47 -3.93 8.26 1.35
N GLU A 48 -2.95 8.09 0.47
CA GLU A 48 -1.59 8.61 0.58
C GLU A 48 -0.83 8.13 1.84
N THR A 49 -1.12 6.90 2.28
CA THR A 49 -0.46 6.26 3.43
C THR A 49 0.01 4.85 3.13
N PHE A 50 1.02 4.39 3.86
CA PHE A 50 1.44 3.00 3.82
C PHE A 50 0.60 2.14 4.77
N VAL A 51 0.04 1.06 4.24
CA VAL A 51 -0.71 0.07 5.01
C VAL A 51 -0.15 -1.33 4.82
N PRO A 52 -0.30 -2.19 5.84
CA PRO A 52 0.00 -3.60 5.67
C PRO A 52 -1.12 -4.26 4.88
N LEU A 53 -0.75 -5.09 3.91
CA LEU A 53 -1.63 -6.09 3.32
C LEU A 53 -1.14 -7.46 3.75
N HIS A 54 -1.98 -8.18 4.48
CA HIS A 54 -1.72 -9.56 4.90
C HIS A 54 -2.50 -10.52 4.02
N VAL A 55 -1.82 -11.49 3.44
CA VAL A 55 -2.39 -12.53 2.60
C VAL A 55 -2.04 -13.88 3.23
N LEU A 56 -3.05 -14.63 3.65
CA LEU A 56 -2.87 -15.98 4.17
C LEU A 56 -2.85 -16.96 3.01
N VAL A 57 -1.71 -17.63 2.85
CA VAL A 57 -1.48 -18.59 1.77
C VAL A 57 -1.36 -19.97 2.37
N HIS A 58 -2.11 -20.91 1.80
CA HIS A 58 -2.11 -22.32 2.17
C HIS A 58 -1.61 -23.18 1.00
N ASN A 59 -0.77 -24.17 1.30
CA ASN A 59 -0.37 -25.19 0.33
C ASN A 59 -1.18 -26.47 0.58
N ASP A 60 -2.25 -26.65 -0.18
CA ASP A 60 -3.10 -27.84 -0.15
C ASP A 60 -2.50 -29.04 -0.88
N SER A 61 -1.36 -28.86 -1.57
CA SER A 61 -0.75 -29.94 -2.33
C SER A 61 0.19 -30.81 -1.49
N ALA A 62 0.42 -32.02 -1.98
CA ALA A 62 1.39 -32.96 -1.41
C ALA A 62 2.86 -32.58 -1.72
N VAL A 63 3.10 -31.52 -2.50
CA VAL A 63 4.43 -31.08 -2.96
C VAL A 63 4.78 -29.76 -2.27
N PRO A 64 6.02 -29.57 -1.79
CA PRO A 64 6.43 -28.28 -1.27
C PRO A 64 6.36 -27.21 -2.38
N PHE A 65 5.83 -26.05 -2.04
CA PHE A 65 5.88 -24.88 -2.90
C PHE A 65 7.16 -24.11 -2.60
N ASP A 66 7.96 -23.88 -3.63
CA ASP A 66 9.11 -22.98 -3.61
C ASP A 66 8.98 -22.05 -4.81
N GLY A 67 8.74 -20.77 -4.55
CA GLY A 67 8.44 -19.83 -5.60
C GLY A 67 8.20 -18.41 -5.11
N ASN A 68 7.72 -17.58 -6.02
CA ASN A 68 7.53 -16.16 -5.79
C ASN A 68 6.05 -15.84 -5.75
N ILE A 69 5.66 -15.06 -4.74
CA ILE A 69 4.32 -14.52 -4.61
C ILE A 69 4.40 -13.03 -4.89
N SER A 70 3.63 -12.62 -5.88
CA SER A 70 3.64 -11.28 -6.45
C SER A 70 2.31 -10.59 -6.23
N LEU A 71 2.34 -9.36 -5.74
CA LEU A 71 1.18 -8.47 -5.68
C LEU A 71 1.27 -7.50 -6.85
N VAL A 72 0.15 -7.30 -7.55
CA VAL A 72 0.06 -6.44 -8.73
C VAL A 72 -1.16 -5.56 -8.63
N LYS A 73 -0.97 -4.26 -8.84
CA LYS A 73 -2.05 -3.28 -9.00
C LYS A 73 -2.52 -3.25 -10.45
N ARG A 74 -3.83 -3.24 -10.69
CA ARG A 74 -4.44 -3.20 -12.03
C ARG A 74 -5.50 -2.10 -12.13
N ASN A 75 -5.58 -1.47 -13.30
CA ASN A 75 -6.64 -0.52 -13.61
C ASN A 75 -7.98 -1.23 -13.93
N SER A 76 -9.04 -0.45 -14.16
CA SER A 76 -10.37 -0.95 -14.53
C SER A 76 -10.40 -1.75 -15.84
N LEU A 77 -9.46 -1.49 -16.76
CA LEU A 77 -9.26 -2.21 -18.02
C LEU A 77 -8.42 -3.49 -17.84
N GLY A 78 -7.94 -3.77 -16.62
CA GLY A 78 -7.10 -4.92 -16.31
C GLY A 78 -5.61 -4.74 -16.61
N ASN A 79 -5.16 -3.58 -17.07
CA ASN A 79 -3.74 -3.30 -17.30
C ASN A 79 -2.99 -3.15 -15.96
N ARG A 80 -1.77 -3.68 -15.90
CA ARG A 80 -0.88 -3.50 -14.73
C ARG A 80 -0.52 -2.03 -14.57
N ILE A 81 -0.61 -1.53 -13.33
CA ILE A 81 -0.12 -0.23 -12.91
C ILE A 81 1.10 -0.46 -12.01
N GLY A 82 2.19 0.24 -12.28
CA GLY A 82 3.38 0.22 -11.42
C GLY A 82 4.16 -1.11 -11.42
N ALA A 83 5.10 -1.20 -10.48
CA ALA A 83 5.94 -2.37 -10.27
C ALA A 83 5.22 -3.44 -9.43
N PRO A 84 5.44 -4.74 -9.70
CA PRO A 84 4.93 -5.79 -8.84
C PRO A 84 5.73 -5.86 -7.52
N TRP A 85 5.07 -6.13 -6.40
CA TRP A 85 5.76 -6.47 -5.15
C TRP A 85 6.01 -7.97 -5.14
N ILE A 86 7.26 -8.40 -5.01
CA ILE A 86 7.63 -9.82 -5.09
C ILE A 86 8.16 -10.30 -3.74
N LYS A 87 7.68 -11.46 -3.27
CA LYS A 87 8.12 -12.15 -2.06
C LYS A 87 8.42 -13.61 -2.36
N ASN A 88 9.66 -14.03 -2.10
CA ASN A 88 10.05 -15.43 -2.21
C ASN A 88 9.49 -16.17 -0.99
N THR A 89 8.80 -17.28 -1.22
CA THR A 89 8.12 -18.03 -0.16
C THR A 89 8.30 -19.52 -0.39
N VAL A 90 8.62 -20.24 0.69
CA VAL A 90 8.64 -21.69 0.73
C VAL A 90 7.53 -22.16 1.69
N LEU A 91 6.67 -23.05 1.21
CA LEU A 91 5.58 -23.65 1.99
C LEU A 91 5.64 -25.17 1.88
N ALA A 92 5.79 -25.84 3.01
CA ALA A 92 5.67 -27.29 3.07
C ALA A 92 4.22 -27.75 2.77
N PRO A 93 4.01 -29.01 2.37
CA PRO A 93 2.67 -29.58 2.23
C PRO A 93 1.81 -29.38 3.48
N GLY A 94 0.58 -28.88 3.31
CA GLY A 94 -0.36 -28.60 4.39
C GLY A 94 0.02 -27.40 5.28
N GLN A 95 1.08 -26.65 4.94
CA GLN A 95 1.47 -25.47 5.70
C GLN A 95 0.63 -24.25 5.29
N GLN A 96 0.38 -23.36 6.24
CA GLN A 96 -0.18 -22.03 6.00
C GLN A 96 0.77 -20.95 6.52
N ASN A 97 0.87 -19.83 5.83
CA ASN A 97 1.69 -18.70 6.25
C ASN A 97 1.11 -17.35 5.82
N TRP A 98 1.32 -16.34 6.65
CA TRP A 98 0.95 -14.96 6.36
C TRP A 98 2.05 -14.24 5.59
N ILE A 99 1.75 -13.84 4.36
CA ILE A 99 2.62 -13.03 3.52
C ILE A 99 2.22 -11.57 3.67
N ARG A 100 3.22 -10.69 3.80
CA ARG A 100 3.03 -9.29 4.16
C ARG A 100 3.60 -8.39 3.09
N PHE A 101 2.76 -7.49 2.60
CA PHE A 101 3.14 -6.45 1.67
C PHE A 101 3.02 -5.08 2.34
N ALA A 102 4.00 -4.22 2.07
CA ALA A 102 3.99 -2.82 2.44
C ALA A 102 3.40 -2.05 1.25
N VAL A 103 2.13 -1.67 1.34
CA VAL A 103 1.41 -1.09 0.21
C VAL A 103 1.17 0.39 0.46
N PHE A 104 1.64 1.23 -0.45
CA PHE A 104 1.22 2.64 -0.49
C PHE A 104 -0.12 2.73 -1.20
N LEU A 105 -1.13 3.30 -0.54
CA LEU A 105 -2.44 3.49 -1.12
C LEU A 105 -2.56 4.89 -1.69
N GLU A 106 -2.90 5.00 -2.96
CA GLU A 106 -3.23 6.27 -3.60
C GLU A 106 -4.75 6.50 -3.50
N ASP A 107 -5.23 7.70 -3.84
CA ASP A 107 -6.63 8.06 -3.61
C ASP A 107 -7.69 7.15 -4.27
N GLY A 108 -7.36 6.52 -5.40
CA GLY A 108 -8.24 5.57 -6.08
C GLY A 108 -8.29 4.16 -5.47
N ASP A 109 -7.43 3.84 -4.50
CA ASP A 109 -7.33 2.51 -3.89
C ASP A 109 -8.39 2.33 -2.80
N VAL A 110 -8.67 3.41 -2.07
CA VAL A 110 -9.52 3.39 -0.88
C VAL A 110 -11.00 3.49 -1.26
N VAL A 111 -11.80 2.57 -0.73
CA VAL A 111 -13.24 2.53 -0.96
C VAL A 111 -13.93 3.61 -0.13
N ARG A 112 -14.46 4.63 -0.82
CA ARG A 112 -15.26 5.70 -0.22
C ARG A 112 -16.76 5.36 -0.30
N LYS A 113 -17.41 5.17 0.87
CA LYS A 113 -18.84 4.85 0.97
C LYS A 113 -19.22 3.64 0.08
N ASN A 114 -20.42 3.59 -0.51
CA ASN A 114 -20.89 2.50 -1.39
C ASN A 114 -20.26 2.48 -2.79
N THR A 115 -19.09 3.11 -2.97
CA THR A 115 -18.37 3.13 -4.25
C THR A 115 -17.45 1.92 -4.36
N ARG A 116 -17.09 1.49 -5.57
CA ARG A 116 -16.02 0.50 -5.76
C ARG A 116 -14.67 1.21 -5.85
N SER A 117 -13.61 0.53 -5.43
CA SER A 117 -12.23 0.99 -5.70
C SER A 117 -12.02 1.11 -7.22
N LEU A 118 -11.32 2.16 -7.64
CA LEU A 118 -11.03 2.40 -9.07
C LEU A 118 -9.98 1.41 -9.59
N TRP A 119 -9.19 0.86 -8.68
CA TRP A 119 -8.16 -0.10 -8.97
C TRP A 119 -8.48 -1.45 -8.35
N SER A 120 -7.88 -2.49 -8.92
CA SER A 120 -8.01 -3.85 -8.42
C SER A 120 -6.64 -4.42 -8.10
N TRP A 121 -6.58 -5.17 -7.02
CA TRP A 121 -5.37 -5.82 -6.57
C TRP A 121 -5.44 -7.29 -6.91
N GLN A 122 -4.33 -7.85 -7.38
CA GLN A 122 -4.24 -9.25 -7.71
C GLN A 122 -2.97 -9.83 -7.12
N VAL A 123 -3.10 -10.98 -6.48
CA VAL A 123 -1.98 -11.82 -6.09
C VAL A 123 -1.77 -12.85 -7.18
N SER A 124 -0.54 -13.02 -7.63
CA SER A 124 -0.13 -14.08 -8.56
C SER A 124 1.10 -14.76 -8.03
N TRP A 125 1.23 -16.05 -8.26
CA TRP A 125 2.40 -16.79 -7.84
C TRP A 125 3.01 -17.56 -9.00
N SER A 126 4.34 -17.64 -8.99
CA SER A 126 5.14 -18.39 -9.94
C SER A 126 5.98 -19.43 -9.19
N GLY A 127 6.14 -20.61 -9.80
CA GLY A 127 6.76 -21.76 -9.18
C GLY A 127 6.28 -23.06 -9.83
N PRO A 128 6.37 -24.20 -9.13
CA PRO A 128 5.90 -25.50 -9.62
C PRO A 128 4.43 -25.49 -10.06
N GLN A 129 3.61 -24.66 -9.41
CA GLN A 129 2.17 -24.57 -9.63
C GLN A 129 1.78 -23.08 -9.69
N PRO A 130 1.78 -22.45 -10.88
CA PRO A 130 1.42 -21.05 -11.03
C PRO A 130 -0.08 -20.85 -10.90
N GLY A 131 -0.49 -19.72 -10.33
CA GLY A 131 -1.89 -19.39 -10.14
C GLY A 131 -2.09 -17.92 -9.84
N ARG A 132 -3.37 -17.55 -9.69
CA ARG A 132 -3.76 -16.15 -9.49
C ARG A 132 -5.03 -16.03 -8.69
N PHE A 133 -5.06 -15.02 -7.83
CA PHE A 133 -6.20 -14.66 -7.01
C PHE A 133 -6.46 -13.16 -7.10
N ARG A 134 -7.70 -12.79 -7.41
CA ARG A 134 -8.12 -11.38 -7.45
C ARG A 134 -8.69 -10.98 -6.10
N ILE A 135 -8.12 -9.93 -5.51
CA ILE A 135 -8.65 -9.35 -4.28
C ILE A 135 -9.90 -8.54 -4.66
N GLU A 136 -11.06 -8.97 -4.17
CA GLU A 136 -12.35 -8.39 -4.55
C GLU A 136 -12.63 -7.05 -3.85
N ALA A 137 -12.18 -6.91 -2.60
CA ALA A 137 -12.42 -5.75 -1.77
C ALA A 137 -11.13 -4.98 -1.50
N GLY A 138 -11.15 -3.68 -1.81
CA GLY A 138 -10.13 -2.73 -1.35
C GLY A 138 -10.36 -2.30 0.11
N PRO A 139 -9.38 -1.62 0.73
CA PRO A 139 -9.52 -1.07 2.06
C PRO A 139 -10.61 0.00 2.12
N ARG A 140 -11.36 0.08 3.21
CA ARG A 140 -12.40 1.11 3.39
C ARG A 140 -11.79 2.41 3.90
N GLN A 141 -12.33 3.55 3.48
CA GLN A 141 -11.91 4.81 4.08
C GLN A 141 -12.40 4.88 5.53
N GLY A 142 -11.49 5.14 6.46
CA GLY A 142 -11.83 5.24 7.88
C GLY A 142 -10.84 6.06 8.69
N PRO A 143 -11.17 6.33 9.96
CA PRO A 143 -10.25 6.97 10.90
C PRO A 143 -9.04 6.06 11.19
N PRO A 144 -7.97 6.57 11.81
CA PRO A 144 -6.87 5.74 12.28
C PRO A 144 -7.34 4.53 13.09
N ALA A 145 -6.84 3.36 12.72
CA ALA A 145 -7.26 2.07 13.23
C ALA A 145 -6.98 1.92 14.72
N ARG A 146 -7.85 1.17 15.38
CA ARG A 146 -7.77 0.86 16.80
C ARG A 146 -7.83 -0.63 16.96
N VAL A 147 -6.80 -1.23 17.56
CA VAL A 147 -6.71 -2.68 17.63
C VAL A 147 -6.35 -3.17 19.02
N LEU A 148 -7.01 -4.26 19.42
CA LEU A 148 -6.57 -5.10 20.52
C LEU A 148 -5.60 -6.15 19.98
N LEU A 149 -4.41 -6.23 20.57
CA LEU A 149 -3.45 -7.27 20.23
C LEU A 149 -3.76 -8.55 21.01
N LEU A 150 -3.72 -9.69 20.32
CA LEU A 150 -3.90 -11.00 20.93
C LEU A 150 -2.71 -11.92 20.63
N PRO A 151 -2.32 -12.77 21.59
CA PRO A 151 -1.27 -13.75 21.37
C PRO A 151 -1.76 -14.84 20.40
N ARG A 152 -0.82 -15.45 19.69
CA ARG A 152 -1.14 -16.56 18.78
C ARG A 152 -1.80 -17.72 19.51
N GLY A 153 -2.88 -18.23 18.94
CA GLY A 153 -3.63 -19.36 19.49
C GLY A 153 -4.62 -18.97 20.59
N ASP A 154 -4.74 -17.68 20.92
CA ASP A 154 -5.83 -17.20 21.77
C ASP A 154 -7.14 -17.26 20.97
N VAL A 155 -7.95 -18.27 21.27
CA VAL A 155 -9.22 -18.55 20.59
C VAL A 155 -10.38 -17.79 21.23
N ALA A 156 -10.14 -16.58 21.75
CA ALA A 156 -11.20 -15.64 22.11
C ALA A 156 -12.05 -15.17 20.89
N ALA A 157 -12.11 -15.98 19.84
CA ALA A 157 -12.91 -15.91 18.62
C ALA A 157 -14.43 -16.07 18.84
N GLY A 158 -14.92 -15.90 20.08
CA GLY A 158 -16.34 -15.93 20.41
C GLY A 158 -16.84 -14.73 21.22
N GLY A 159 -15.93 -13.87 21.70
CA GLY A 159 -16.29 -12.63 22.37
C GLY A 159 -16.36 -11.47 21.38
N SER A 160 -17.49 -10.76 21.33
CA SER A 160 -17.55 -9.48 20.62
C SER A 160 -16.76 -8.45 21.40
N PHE A 161 -15.46 -8.34 21.15
CA PHE A 161 -14.68 -7.18 21.59
C PHE A 161 -15.26 -5.94 20.91
N GLY A 162 -15.43 -4.84 21.65
CA GLY A 162 -15.88 -3.55 21.08
C GLY A 162 -14.87 -2.91 20.10
N VAL A 163 -13.78 -3.61 19.77
CA VAL A 163 -12.65 -3.15 18.98
C VAL A 163 -12.13 -4.29 18.09
N PRO A 164 -11.68 -4.00 16.85
CA PRO A 164 -10.99 -4.96 16.00
C PRO A 164 -9.76 -5.60 16.67
N VAL A 165 -9.47 -6.84 16.26
CA VAL A 165 -8.40 -7.65 16.86
C VAL A 165 -7.30 -7.91 15.83
N LEU A 166 -6.05 -7.77 16.28
CA LEU A 166 -4.86 -8.14 15.52
C LEU A 166 -4.05 -9.19 16.29
N ILE A 167 -3.60 -10.23 15.60
CA ILE A 167 -2.68 -11.21 16.19
C ILE A 167 -1.29 -10.55 16.29
N ASP A 168 -0.61 -10.69 17.44
CA ASP A 168 0.70 -10.12 17.72
C ASP A 168 1.70 -10.29 16.58
N GLU A 169 1.76 -11.50 16.02
CA GLU A 169 2.72 -11.86 14.99
C GLU A 169 2.56 -11.01 13.73
N LEU A 170 1.35 -10.52 13.45
CA LEU A 170 1.03 -9.71 12.28
C LEU A 170 1.46 -8.26 12.40
N PHE A 171 1.89 -7.82 13.59
CA PHE A 171 2.39 -6.46 13.79
C PHE A 171 3.60 -6.20 12.86
N PRO A 172 3.64 -5.07 12.12
CA PRO A 172 4.72 -4.80 11.17
C PRO A 172 6.10 -4.70 11.83
N PRO A 173 7.17 -5.22 11.18
CA PRO A 173 8.54 -5.07 11.67
C PRO A 173 9.16 -3.71 11.33
N THR A 174 8.43 -2.81 10.66
CA THR A 174 8.87 -1.45 10.31
C THR A 174 7.78 -0.43 10.64
N VAL A 175 8.20 0.76 11.07
CA VAL A 175 7.31 1.86 11.43
C VAL A 175 6.58 2.47 10.23
N THR A 176 7.18 2.40 9.03
CA THR A 176 6.61 2.96 7.80
C THR A 176 5.21 2.42 7.51
N ILE A 177 4.92 1.17 7.91
CA ILE A 177 3.64 0.50 7.63
C ILE A 177 2.64 0.68 8.79
N THR A 178 2.86 1.66 9.67
CA THR A 178 2.00 1.94 10.82
C THR A 178 1.26 3.27 10.70
N ASP A 179 1.24 3.88 9.50
CA ASP A 179 0.66 5.21 9.28
C ASP A 179 -0.84 5.27 9.58
N THR A 180 -1.57 4.18 9.32
CA THR A 180 -3.00 4.07 9.62
C THR A 180 -3.30 3.57 11.02
N LEU A 181 -2.28 3.23 11.83
CA LEU A 181 -2.47 2.75 13.20
C LEU A 181 -2.56 3.94 14.17
N GLY A 182 -3.72 4.13 14.79
CA GLY A 182 -3.93 5.18 15.79
C GLY A 182 -3.72 4.70 17.22
N THR A 183 -4.32 3.56 17.57
CA THR A 183 -4.39 3.09 18.96
C THR A 183 -4.19 1.60 19.09
N VAL A 184 -3.42 1.19 20.10
CA VAL A 184 -3.17 -0.21 20.43
C VAL A 184 -3.57 -0.48 21.89
N PHE A 185 -4.36 -1.54 22.08
CA PHE A 185 -4.70 -2.07 23.40
C PHE A 185 -3.84 -3.30 23.71
N LEU A 186 -3.26 -3.34 24.91
CA LEU A 186 -2.38 -4.40 25.38
C LEU A 186 -2.84 -4.91 26.75
N ASP A 187 -3.15 -6.19 26.86
CA ASP A 187 -3.46 -6.88 28.13
C ASP A 187 -2.38 -7.93 28.51
N HIS A 188 -1.39 -8.12 27.64
CA HIS A 188 -0.30 -9.05 27.81
C HIS A 188 0.98 -8.48 27.20
N VAL A 189 2.09 -9.21 27.35
CA VAL A 189 3.37 -8.85 26.73
C VAL A 189 3.47 -9.52 25.36
N PRO A 190 3.46 -8.77 24.25
CA PRO A 190 3.52 -9.36 22.92
C PRO A 190 4.82 -10.12 22.69
N ARG A 191 4.74 -11.26 22.01
CA ARG A 191 5.90 -12.11 21.68
C ARG A 191 6.62 -11.63 20.42
N TRP A 192 7.08 -10.39 20.44
CA TRP A 192 7.67 -9.72 19.28
C TRP A 192 9.18 -9.93 19.13
N GLN A 193 9.61 -10.05 17.87
CA GLN A 193 11.02 -9.95 17.50
C GLN A 193 11.54 -8.52 17.72
N ASP A 194 12.86 -8.34 17.74
CA ASP A 194 13.49 -7.03 17.99
C ASP A 194 13.05 -5.96 16.97
N ALA A 195 12.88 -6.34 15.70
CA ALA A 195 12.42 -5.43 14.65
C ALA A 195 11.01 -4.90 14.93
N GLN A 196 10.07 -5.78 15.32
CA GLN A 196 8.70 -5.41 15.69
C GLN A 196 8.68 -4.53 16.95
N ARG A 197 9.44 -4.89 17.99
CA ARG A 197 9.56 -4.06 19.20
C ARG A 197 10.11 -2.67 18.89
N ARG A 198 11.09 -2.57 17.98
CA ARG A 198 11.66 -1.30 17.52
C ARG A 198 10.64 -0.49 16.72
N ALA A 199 9.91 -1.13 15.80
CA ALA A 199 8.86 -0.48 15.02
C ALA A 199 7.74 0.06 15.91
N PHE A 200 7.28 -0.73 16.88
CA PHE A 200 6.27 -0.30 17.86
C PHE A 200 6.73 0.91 18.67
N ARG A 201 7.98 0.89 19.16
CA ARG A 201 8.56 2.03 19.86
C ARG A 201 8.61 3.28 18.96
N ASN A 202 9.08 3.14 17.73
CA ASN A 202 9.16 4.26 16.79
C ASN A 202 7.76 4.81 16.46
N TRP A 203 6.76 3.95 16.31
CA TRP A 203 5.36 4.34 16.13
C TRP A 203 4.83 5.13 17.34
N LEU A 204 5.16 4.69 18.56
CA LEU A 204 4.82 5.41 19.78
C LEU A 204 5.45 6.81 19.79
N TYR A 205 6.75 6.93 19.50
CA TYR A 205 7.42 8.24 19.38
C TYR A 205 6.76 9.18 18.35
N ARG A 206 6.19 8.63 17.27
CA ARG A 206 5.49 9.39 16.21
C ARG A 206 4.12 9.92 16.61
N GLY A 207 3.56 9.53 17.75
CA GLY A 207 2.21 9.92 18.16
C GLY A 207 1.22 8.77 18.35
N GLY A 208 1.70 7.52 18.31
CA GLY A 208 0.88 6.35 18.63
C GLY A 208 0.31 6.42 20.05
N ARG A 209 -0.84 5.77 20.27
CA ARG A 209 -1.49 5.72 21.59
C ARG A 209 -1.61 4.29 22.08
N VAL A 210 -1.16 4.04 23.30
CA VAL A 210 -1.17 2.70 23.90
C VAL A 210 -2.02 2.72 25.15
N HIS A 211 -3.00 1.83 25.20
CA HIS A 211 -3.78 1.58 26.40
C HIS A 211 -3.42 0.21 26.95
N ILE A 212 -2.92 0.19 28.18
CA ILE A 212 -2.51 -1.02 28.88
C ILE A 212 -3.64 -1.42 29.83
N LEU A 213 -4.08 -2.66 29.67
CA LEU A 213 -5.21 -3.26 30.37
C LEU A 213 -4.69 -4.25 31.41
N HIS A 214 -5.58 -4.66 32.31
CA HIS A 214 -5.31 -5.77 33.20
C HIS A 214 -5.29 -7.09 32.42
N ASP A 215 -4.32 -7.93 32.77
CA ASP A 215 -4.26 -9.32 32.33
C ASP A 215 -5.38 -10.16 32.98
N SER A 216 -5.41 -11.45 32.68
CA SER A 216 -6.35 -12.39 33.29
C SER A 216 -6.23 -12.50 34.82
N THR A 217 -5.15 -12.02 35.42
CA THR A 217 -4.90 -12.01 36.87
C THR A 217 -5.32 -10.70 37.53
N GLY A 218 -5.85 -9.74 36.77
CA GLY A 218 -6.26 -8.43 37.27
C GLY A 218 -5.08 -7.50 37.55
N ARG A 219 -3.93 -7.73 36.93
CA ARG A 219 -2.71 -6.91 37.11
C ARG A 219 -2.22 -6.38 35.76
N TYR A 220 -1.47 -5.28 35.78
CA TYR A 220 -0.83 -4.80 34.56
C TYR A 220 0.31 -5.74 34.12
N PRO A 221 0.44 -6.03 32.81
CA PRO A 221 1.54 -6.80 32.28
C PRO A 221 2.87 -6.08 32.53
N ARG A 222 3.92 -6.85 32.83
CA ARG A 222 5.28 -6.33 33.01
C ARG A 222 6.11 -6.51 31.75
N PHE A 223 6.41 -5.39 31.10
CA PHE A 223 7.16 -5.36 29.86
C PHE A 223 8.67 -5.53 30.09
N PRO A 224 9.38 -6.26 29.21
CA PRO A 224 10.84 -6.38 29.27
C PRO A 224 11.51 -5.03 28.99
N SER A 225 12.81 -4.90 29.30
CA SER A 225 13.58 -3.65 29.17
C SER A 225 13.41 -2.93 27.82
N SER A 226 13.32 -3.67 26.71
CA SER A 226 13.08 -3.12 25.36
C SER A 226 11.77 -2.33 25.21
N LEU A 227 10.77 -2.67 26.02
CA LEU A 227 9.46 -2.02 26.12
C LEU A 227 9.25 -1.47 27.55
N GLY A 228 10.34 -1.30 28.31
CA GLY A 228 10.27 -0.94 29.72
C GLY A 228 9.64 0.43 29.99
N MET A 229 9.67 1.31 28.98
CA MET A 229 8.98 2.60 28.96
C MET A 229 7.46 2.50 29.13
N LEU A 230 6.85 1.33 28.85
CA LEU A 230 5.43 1.07 29.05
C LEU A 230 5.08 0.69 30.49
N ASN A 231 6.08 0.34 31.30
CA ASN A 231 5.86 -0.03 32.68
C ASN A 231 5.58 1.21 33.52
N GLN A 232 4.62 1.11 34.43
CA GLN A 232 4.39 2.16 35.42
C GLN A 232 5.54 2.21 36.42
N THR A 233 5.94 3.43 36.80
CA THR A 233 6.74 3.68 37.99
C THR A 233 5.82 3.76 39.20
N GLY A 234 5.43 2.62 39.78
CA GLY A 234 4.50 2.61 40.92
C GLY A 234 3.87 1.25 41.26
N ASN A 235 2.73 1.29 41.96
CA ASN A 235 1.99 0.10 42.39
C ASN A 235 1.28 -0.56 41.19
N PRO A 236 1.55 -1.85 40.86
CA PRO A 236 1.07 -2.53 39.64
C PRO A 236 -0.45 -2.79 39.55
N THR A 237 -1.25 -2.24 40.46
CA THR A 237 -2.70 -2.41 40.54
C THR A 237 -3.47 -1.09 40.53
N GLN A 238 -2.79 0.07 40.47
CA GLN A 238 -3.45 1.37 40.41
C GLN A 238 -3.15 2.06 39.07
N PRO A 239 -4.14 2.71 38.44
CA PRO A 239 -3.89 3.52 37.25
C PRO A 239 -2.93 4.67 37.61
N SER A 240 -2.07 5.04 36.67
CA SER A 240 -1.23 6.23 36.82
C SER A 240 -2.12 7.47 36.83
N GLU A 241 -1.89 8.40 37.75
CA GLU A 241 -2.70 9.64 37.87
C GLU A 241 -2.59 10.52 36.61
N ASN A 242 -1.51 10.41 35.86
CA ASN A 242 -1.29 11.10 34.59
C ASN A 242 -0.87 10.12 33.48
N PRO A 243 -1.29 10.34 32.22
CA PRO A 243 -0.75 9.65 31.06
C PRO A 243 0.78 9.79 30.99
N ILE A 244 1.45 8.74 30.53
CA ILE A 244 2.91 8.76 30.29
C ILE A 244 3.15 9.14 28.84
N ASP A 245 3.81 10.29 28.63
CA ASP A 245 4.15 10.77 27.30
C ASP A 245 5.52 10.23 26.86
N ILE A 246 5.57 9.66 25.65
CA ILE A 246 6.79 9.13 25.03
C ILE A 246 6.93 9.74 23.64
N GLY A 247 7.79 10.74 23.50
CA GLY A 247 7.87 11.54 22.28
C GLY A 247 6.57 12.32 22.08
N GLN A 248 5.88 12.07 20.96
CA GLN A 248 4.53 12.59 20.70
C GLN A 248 3.42 11.59 21.09
N GLY A 249 3.77 10.39 21.52
CA GLY A 249 2.82 9.33 21.87
C GLY A 249 2.39 9.35 23.32
N HIS A 250 1.29 8.66 23.59
CA HIS A 250 0.67 8.62 24.92
C HIS A 250 0.45 7.17 25.36
N VAL A 251 0.74 6.91 26.63
CA VAL A 251 0.48 5.62 27.28
C VAL A 251 -0.44 5.83 28.48
N GLU A 252 -1.53 5.08 28.51
CA GLU A 252 -2.49 5.09 29.61
C GLU A 252 -2.74 3.69 30.13
N HIS A 253 -2.94 3.56 31.44
CA HIS A 253 -3.22 2.28 32.09
C HIS A 253 -4.64 2.29 32.64
N HIS A 254 -5.41 1.26 32.27
CA HIS A 254 -6.82 1.13 32.61
C HIS A 254 -7.03 -0.09 33.49
N PRO A 255 -7.64 0.03 34.68
CA PRO A 255 -7.82 -1.08 35.61
C PRO A 255 -8.99 -1.98 35.20
N ARG A 256 -8.97 -2.45 33.95
CA ARG A 256 -10.05 -3.21 33.29
C ARG A 256 -9.44 -4.32 32.45
N GLY A 257 -10.14 -5.45 32.33
CA GLY A 257 -9.72 -6.54 31.46
C GLY A 257 -10.14 -6.30 30.01
N ARG A 258 -9.57 -7.08 29.08
CA ARG A 258 -9.94 -7.04 27.65
C ARG A 258 -11.42 -7.29 27.35
N PHE A 259 -12.11 -8.04 28.20
CA PHE A 259 -13.54 -8.35 28.03
C PHE A 259 -14.47 -7.23 28.52
N ASP A 260 -13.93 -6.26 29.26
CA ASP A 260 -14.67 -5.10 29.75
C ASP A 260 -14.60 -3.92 28.76
N ILE A 261 -13.98 -4.12 27.58
CA ILE A 261 -13.90 -3.12 26.53
C ILE A 261 -15.20 -3.11 25.73
N ASP A 262 -16.00 -2.07 25.93
CA ASP A 262 -17.21 -1.82 25.17
C ASP A 262 -17.09 -0.58 24.26
N ALA A 263 -18.07 -0.40 23.38
CA ALA A 263 -18.09 0.74 22.46
C ALA A 263 -18.19 2.09 23.20
N THR A 264 -18.76 2.11 24.41
CA THR A 264 -18.88 3.34 25.21
C THR A 264 -17.54 3.76 25.82
N PHE A 265 -16.72 2.81 26.24
CA PHE A 265 -15.36 3.09 26.68
C PHE A 265 -14.51 3.62 25.53
N VAL A 266 -14.55 2.98 24.36
CA VAL A 266 -13.81 3.42 23.17
C VAL A 266 -14.24 4.83 22.71
N SER A 267 -15.54 5.15 22.77
CA SER A 267 -16.03 6.48 22.43
C SER A 267 -15.63 7.53 23.47
N THR A 268 -15.64 7.19 24.76
CA THR A 268 -15.20 8.10 25.85
C THR A 268 -13.71 8.44 25.72
N LEU A 269 -12.85 7.46 25.40
CA LEU A 269 -11.43 7.69 25.10
C LEU A 269 -11.23 8.62 23.90
N THR A 270 -12.20 8.68 22.99
CA THR A 270 -12.18 9.57 21.83
C THR A 270 -12.70 10.97 22.18
N ALA A 271 -13.66 11.08 23.10
CA ALA A 271 -14.26 12.34 23.52
C ALA A 271 -13.36 13.17 24.44
N GLY A 272 -12.42 12.54 25.17
CA GLY A 272 -11.40 13.20 25.99
C GLY A 272 -10.30 13.92 25.18
N ILE A 273 -10.38 13.89 23.84
CA ILE A 273 -9.50 14.64 22.96
C ILE A 273 -10.05 16.07 22.87
N PRO A 274 -9.39 17.11 23.43
CA PRO A 274 -9.85 18.47 23.24
C PRO A 274 -9.75 18.81 21.75
N SER A 275 -10.89 18.95 21.07
CA SER A 275 -10.93 19.66 19.80
C SER A 275 -10.35 21.07 20.03
N PRO A 276 -9.37 21.53 19.24
CA PRO A 276 -8.91 22.91 19.33
C PRO A 276 -10.13 23.81 19.17
N LYS A 277 -10.31 24.76 20.10
CA LYS A 277 -11.42 25.71 20.12
C LYS A 277 -11.60 26.32 18.74
N LYS A 278 -12.68 25.94 18.07
CA LYS A 278 -13.25 26.61 16.89
C LYS A 278 -13.38 28.09 17.21
N THR A 279 -12.44 28.91 16.73
CA THR A 279 -12.68 30.34 16.64
C THR A 279 -13.55 30.51 15.41
N THR A 280 -14.76 30.98 15.64
CA THR A 280 -15.86 31.16 14.69
C THR A 280 -15.42 31.86 13.40
N ALA A 281 -15.32 31.11 12.29
CA ALA A 281 -15.73 31.52 10.95
C ALA A 281 -15.60 30.33 9.96
N SER A 282 -16.57 30.25 9.04
CA SER A 282 -16.66 29.40 7.82
C SER A 282 -16.89 27.88 7.97
N THR A 283 -18.15 27.52 7.72
CA THR A 283 -18.72 26.45 6.86
C THR A 283 -17.98 25.12 6.70
N ASP A 284 -18.68 24.05 7.11
CA ASP A 284 -18.60 22.65 6.67
C ASP A 284 -17.27 22.16 6.10
N ASP A 285 -16.39 21.74 7.00
CA ASP A 285 -15.63 20.49 6.88
C ASP A 285 -15.19 20.07 8.29
N ALA A 286 -15.37 18.79 8.62
CA ALA A 286 -14.92 18.24 9.89
C ALA A 286 -13.39 18.14 9.84
N GLU A 287 -12.69 19.08 10.48
CA GLU A 287 -11.23 19.03 10.66
C GLU A 287 -10.86 17.75 11.42
N GLU A 288 -10.34 16.78 10.67
CA GLU A 288 -9.74 15.55 11.17
C GLU A 288 -8.49 15.87 11.99
N ILE A 289 -8.35 15.18 13.12
CA ILE A 289 -7.11 15.15 13.91
C ILE A 289 -5.96 14.76 12.97
N ASN A 290 -4.94 15.62 12.88
CA ASN A 290 -3.75 15.46 12.05
C ASN A 290 -2.91 14.24 12.47
N PHE A 291 -3.34 13.06 12.03
CA PHE A 291 -2.53 11.85 11.98
C PHE A 291 -1.91 11.73 10.57
N GLY A 292 -0.66 12.18 10.46
CA GLY A 292 0.41 11.51 9.71
C GLY A 292 0.30 11.27 8.20
N GLY A 293 -0.75 11.70 7.51
CA GLY A 293 -0.83 11.76 6.05
C GLY A 293 -0.68 13.21 5.58
N PHE A 294 -0.08 13.42 4.41
CA PHE A 294 -0.03 14.76 3.80
C PHE A 294 -1.46 15.30 3.67
N SER A 295 -1.66 16.54 4.11
CA SER A 295 -2.96 17.19 4.13
C SER A 295 -3.42 17.52 2.71
N SER A 296 -4.53 16.92 2.28
CA SER A 296 -5.12 16.94 0.95
C SER A 296 -5.22 18.30 0.20
N SER A 297 -5.02 19.45 0.85
CA SER A 297 -5.09 20.77 0.21
C SER A 297 -3.73 21.41 -0.11
N SER A 298 -2.66 21.11 0.63
CA SER A 298 -1.29 21.62 0.34
C SER A 298 -0.59 20.86 -0.79
N ASP A 299 -1.07 19.65 -1.08
CA ASP A 299 -0.29 18.62 -1.76
C ASP A 299 -0.39 18.69 -3.29
N ASN A 300 -1.54 19.12 -3.82
CA ASN A 300 -1.71 19.23 -5.27
C ASN A 300 -0.81 20.30 -5.90
N ALA A 301 -0.59 21.43 -5.21
CA ALA A 301 0.35 22.46 -5.64
C ALA A 301 1.80 21.98 -5.56
N PHE A 302 2.08 21.07 -4.63
CA PHE A 302 3.41 20.56 -4.35
C PHE A 302 3.85 19.46 -5.31
N PHE A 303 3.01 18.44 -5.51
CA PHE A 303 3.24 17.38 -6.49
C PHE A 303 3.17 17.89 -7.93
N SER A 304 2.36 18.92 -8.21
CA SER A 304 2.38 19.57 -9.53
C SER A 304 3.70 20.28 -9.79
N ARG A 305 4.31 20.96 -8.81
CA ARG A 305 5.67 21.53 -8.93
C ARG A 305 6.73 20.45 -9.10
N PHE A 306 6.66 19.36 -8.34
CA PHE A 306 7.58 18.23 -8.49
C PHE A 306 7.47 17.55 -9.86
N LYS A 307 6.25 17.41 -10.38
CA LYS A 307 6.01 16.94 -11.75
C LYS A 307 6.53 17.95 -12.78
N GLN A 308 6.37 19.25 -12.55
CA GLN A 308 6.94 20.29 -13.42
C GLN A 308 8.46 20.25 -13.48
N MET A 309 9.15 19.88 -12.39
CA MET A 309 10.61 19.69 -12.39
C MET A 309 11.08 18.51 -13.25
N THR A 310 10.18 17.60 -13.63
CA THR A 310 10.48 16.45 -14.50
C THR A 310 9.81 16.55 -15.86
N THR A 311 8.97 17.56 -16.11
CA THR A 311 8.47 17.83 -17.46
C THR A 311 9.54 18.58 -18.25
N PRO A 312 9.90 18.09 -19.45
CA PRO A 312 10.92 18.72 -20.27
C PRO A 312 10.45 20.09 -20.75
N ASP A 313 11.33 21.09 -20.64
CA ASP A 313 11.07 22.46 -21.09
C ASP A 313 11.16 22.55 -22.61
N HIS A 314 10.05 22.18 -23.27
CA HIS A 314 9.93 22.36 -24.71
C HIS A 314 9.74 23.84 -25.01
N ASN A 315 10.61 24.39 -25.86
CA ASN A 315 10.37 25.69 -26.47
C ASN A 315 9.23 25.56 -27.49
N TRP A 316 8.00 25.50 -26.97
CA TRP A 316 6.77 25.35 -27.74
C TRP A 316 6.63 26.41 -28.82
N LEU A 317 7.12 27.64 -28.57
CA LEU A 317 7.11 28.71 -29.55
C LEU A 317 7.90 28.34 -30.80
N VAL A 318 9.10 27.78 -30.65
CA VAL A 318 9.91 27.32 -31.79
C VAL A 318 9.23 26.18 -32.53
N ILE A 319 8.65 25.21 -31.81
CA ILE A 319 7.90 24.10 -32.41
C ILE A 319 6.70 24.63 -33.22
N PHE A 320 5.95 25.58 -32.68
CA PHE A 320 4.82 26.19 -33.37
C PHE A 320 5.25 27.00 -34.60
N LEU A 321 6.32 27.80 -34.50
CA LEU A 321 6.86 28.53 -35.66
C LEU A 321 7.33 27.58 -36.76
N LEU A 322 8.02 26.50 -36.38
CA LEU A 322 8.46 25.48 -37.34
C LEU A 322 7.27 24.77 -38.00
N ALA A 323 6.22 24.46 -37.23
CA ALA A 323 4.99 23.85 -37.76
C ALA A 323 4.23 24.78 -38.71
N ILE A 324 4.14 26.08 -38.39
CA ILE A 324 3.53 27.08 -39.27
C ILE A 324 4.35 27.21 -40.56
N LEU A 325 5.69 27.27 -40.45
CA LEU A 325 6.57 27.35 -41.61
C LEU A 325 6.45 26.11 -42.50
N TYR A 326 6.40 24.91 -41.89
CA TYR A 326 6.17 23.64 -42.59
C TYR A 326 4.85 23.67 -43.36
N TRP A 327 3.77 24.09 -42.70
CA TRP A 327 2.44 24.17 -43.32
C TRP A 327 2.41 25.17 -44.48
N LEU A 328 3.03 26.33 -44.33
CA LEU A 328 3.16 27.34 -45.39
C LEU A 328 4.02 26.83 -46.56
N LEU A 329 5.07 26.05 -46.30
CA LEU A 329 5.89 25.51 -47.38
C LEU A 329 5.13 24.45 -48.18
N LEU A 330 4.34 23.62 -47.51
CA LEU A 330 3.67 22.48 -48.13
C LEU A 330 2.42 22.89 -48.92
N PHE A 331 1.57 23.76 -48.36
CA PHE A 331 0.33 24.19 -49.03
C PHE A 331 0.54 25.36 -50.01
N PRO A 332 0.74 26.62 -49.56
CA PRO A 332 0.94 27.72 -50.51
C PRO A 332 2.21 27.55 -51.35
N GLY A 333 3.31 27.04 -50.77
CA GLY A 333 4.53 26.76 -51.52
C GLY A 333 4.33 25.71 -52.62
N GLY A 334 3.70 24.58 -52.28
CA GLY A 334 3.36 23.53 -53.26
C GLY A 334 2.41 24.00 -54.36
N LEU A 335 1.43 24.84 -54.02
CA LEU A 335 0.46 25.39 -54.96
C LEU A 335 1.13 26.37 -55.95
N VAL A 336 2.02 27.25 -55.48
CA VAL A 336 2.77 28.17 -56.36
C VAL A 336 3.70 27.40 -57.31
N LEU A 337 4.36 26.34 -56.82
CA LEU A 337 5.17 25.45 -57.67
C LEU A 337 4.32 24.72 -58.71
N GLY A 338 3.14 24.23 -58.33
CA GLY A 338 2.19 23.57 -59.23
C GLY A 338 1.61 24.50 -60.30
N MET A 339 1.33 25.77 -59.95
CA MET A 339 0.82 26.77 -60.89
C MET A 339 1.85 27.15 -61.98
N LYS A 340 3.15 27.05 -61.69
CA LYS A 340 4.22 27.41 -62.64
C LYS A 340 4.50 26.35 -63.72
N ARG A 341 3.70 25.27 -63.83
CA ARG A 341 3.91 24.15 -64.77
C ARG A 341 5.33 23.56 -64.71
N ILE A 342 5.91 23.54 -63.51
CA ILE A 342 7.22 22.94 -63.25
C ILE A 342 7.06 21.42 -63.36
N ASP A 343 8.10 20.74 -63.85
CA ASP A 343 8.13 19.28 -63.99
C ASP A 343 7.76 18.59 -62.66
N PHE A 344 6.87 17.60 -62.73
CA PHE A 344 6.27 16.96 -61.55
C PHE A 344 7.34 16.32 -60.64
N ARG A 345 8.47 15.91 -61.20
CA ARG A 345 9.61 15.34 -60.47
C ARG A 345 10.24 16.34 -59.52
N ILE A 346 10.34 17.60 -59.93
CA ILE A 346 10.89 18.69 -59.12
C ILE A 346 9.91 19.02 -57.99
N VAL A 347 8.60 19.03 -58.28
CA VAL A 347 7.56 19.25 -57.27
C VAL A 347 7.60 18.14 -56.23
N LEU A 348 7.60 16.87 -56.64
CA LEU A 348 7.68 15.73 -55.72
C LEU A 348 8.99 15.72 -54.90
N GLY A 349 10.12 16.02 -55.56
CA GLY A 349 11.42 16.15 -54.91
C GLY A 349 11.44 17.25 -53.84
N SER A 350 10.82 18.40 -54.13
CA SER A 350 10.71 19.51 -53.16
C SER A 350 9.85 19.16 -51.95
N ILE A 351 8.74 18.44 -52.13
CA ILE A 351 7.88 17.98 -51.03
C ILE A 351 8.65 16.98 -50.15
N LEU A 352 9.30 15.98 -50.75
CA LEU A 352 10.12 15.01 -50.02
C LEU A 352 11.26 15.69 -49.25
N SER A 353 11.95 16.64 -49.88
CA SER A 353 13.01 17.41 -49.23
C SER A 353 12.47 18.24 -48.06
N THR A 354 11.28 18.82 -48.20
CA THR A 354 10.63 19.60 -47.14
C THR A 354 10.30 18.69 -45.96
N ILE A 355 9.65 17.55 -46.22
CA ILE A 355 9.34 16.56 -45.18
C ILE A 355 10.62 16.14 -44.46
N ALA A 356 11.68 15.78 -45.19
CA ALA A 356 12.94 15.35 -44.60
C ALA A 356 13.58 16.43 -43.71
N VAL A 357 13.66 17.68 -44.20
CA VAL A 357 14.26 18.80 -43.45
C VAL A 357 13.47 19.11 -42.18
N PHE A 358 12.14 19.17 -42.27
CA PHE A 358 11.31 19.46 -41.11
C PHE A 358 11.24 18.28 -40.13
N SER A 359 11.23 17.03 -40.60
CA SER A 359 11.36 15.85 -39.74
C SER A 359 12.68 15.85 -38.97
N LEU A 360 13.80 16.17 -39.62
CA LEU A 360 15.10 16.34 -38.95
C LEU A 360 15.08 17.52 -37.96
N GLY A 361 14.48 18.64 -38.35
CA GLY A 361 14.34 19.82 -37.48
C GLY A 361 13.53 19.52 -36.21
N PHE A 362 12.37 18.88 -36.34
CA PHE A 362 11.56 18.46 -35.20
C PHE A 362 12.28 17.40 -34.34
N SER A 363 13.01 16.47 -34.95
CA SER A 363 13.80 15.49 -34.20
C SER A 363 14.91 16.17 -33.39
N TRP A 364 15.61 17.14 -33.97
CA TRP A 364 16.71 17.84 -33.30
C TRP A 364 16.21 18.77 -32.19
N ILE A 365 15.14 19.53 -32.43
CA ILE A 365 14.53 20.42 -31.42
C ILE A 365 13.88 19.59 -30.31
N GLY A 366 13.20 18.50 -30.68
CA GLY A 366 12.63 17.56 -29.72
C GLY A 366 13.71 16.99 -28.81
N ALA A 367 14.78 16.44 -29.36
CA ALA A 367 15.90 15.89 -28.57
C ALA A 367 16.51 16.92 -27.62
N ARG A 368 16.68 18.17 -28.07
CA ARG A 368 17.30 19.25 -27.30
C ARG A 368 16.43 19.77 -26.14
N ALA A 369 15.11 19.57 -26.19
CA ALA A 369 14.21 19.93 -25.09
C ALA A 369 14.32 19.00 -23.86
N TYR A 370 15.10 17.92 -23.97
CA TYR A 370 15.27 16.92 -22.91
C TYR A 370 16.61 17.05 -22.16
N ASP A 371 17.40 18.10 -22.39
CA ASP A 371 18.77 18.32 -21.84
C ASP A 371 19.73 17.11 -21.96
N GLU A 372 19.38 16.11 -22.78
CA GLU A 372 20.09 14.84 -23.03
C GLU A 372 20.51 14.07 -21.76
N ALA A 373 20.04 14.47 -20.58
CA ALA A 373 20.46 13.92 -19.31
C ALA A 373 19.29 13.17 -18.64
N THR A 374 19.60 11.98 -18.13
CA THR A 374 18.72 11.30 -17.18
C THR A 374 18.74 12.10 -15.87
N VAL A 375 17.58 12.56 -15.42
CA VAL A 375 17.46 13.38 -14.21
C VAL A 375 16.66 12.62 -13.16
N ILE A 376 17.19 12.59 -11.94
CA ILE A 376 16.47 12.09 -10.77
C ILE A 376 16.23 13.27 -9.84
N ASN A 377 14.96 13.64 -9.70
CA ASN A 377 14.54 14.61 -8.70
C ASN A 377 13.97 13.85 -7.52
N SER A 378 14.53 14.09 -6.34
CA SER A 378 14.09 13.45 -5.11
C SER A 378 13.69 14.50 -4.10
N LEU A 379 12.64 14.18 -3.35
CA LEU A 379 12.21 14.96 -2.23
C LEU A 379 11.94 14.03 -1.07
N ALA A 380 12.46 14.38 0.10
CA ALA A 380 12.25 13.66 1.33
C ALA A 380 11.64 14.54 2.42
N THR A 381 10.73 13.96 3.20
CA THR A 381 10.27 14.52 4.47
C THR A 381 10.71 13.61 5.60
N ALA A 382 11.28 14.19 6.65
CA ALA A 382 11.78 13.48 7.81
C ALA A 382 10.92 13.75 9.05
N ARG A 383 10.62 12.71 9.83
CA ARG A 383 9.95 12.79 11.13
C ARG A 383 10.87 12.27 12.22
N HIS A 384 10.97 12.99 13.33
CA HIS A 384 11.88 12.62 14.43
C HIS A 384 11.36 11.39 15.18
N LEU A 385 12.23 10.41 15.45
CA LEU A 385 11.92 9.16 16.17
C LEU A 385 12.58 9.08 17.56
N GLY A 386 13.11 10.20 18.07
CA GLY A 386 13.92 10.23 19.28
C GLY A 386 15.39 9.87 19.05
N GLY A 387 16.30 10.57 19.76
CA GLY A 387 17.74 10.48 19.53
C GLY A 387 18.13 10.99 18.14
N ASP A 388 19.08 10.34 17.47
CA ASP A 388 19.56 10.69 16.13
C ASP A 388 18.84 9.93 15.00
N ARG A 389 17.59 9.49 15.23
CA ARG A 389 16.85 8.65 14.28
C ARG A 389 15.67 9.41 13.67
N TRP A 390 15.47 9.18 12.37
CA TRP A 390 14.42 9.82 11.58
C TRP A 390 13.67 8.79 10.74
N ASP A 391 12.35 8.96 10.63
CA ASP A 391 11.52 8.27 9.65
C ASP A 391 11.43 9.15 8.40
N VAL A 392 11.94 8.66 7.27
CA VAL A 392 12.07 9.44 6.05
C VAL A 392 11.15 8.87 4.98
N GLN A 393 10.23 9.69 4.51
CA GLN A 393 9.41 9.38 3.33
C GLN A 393 9.96 10.17 2.15
N GLN A 394 10.30 9.48 1.07
CA GLN A 394 10.91 10.07 -0.12
C GLN A 394 10.08 9.75 -1.37
N TRP A 395 9.86 10.76 -2.21
CA TRP A 395 9.36 10.64 -3.56
C TRP A 395 10.50 10.90 -4.52
N SER A 396 10.66 10.02 -5.51
CA SER A 396 11.67 10.15 -6.54
C SER A 396 10.97 10.14 -7.89
N ALA A 397 11.22 11.16 -8.70
CA ALA A 397 10.80 11.21 -10.09
C ALA A 397 12.05 11.04 -10.95
N LEU A 398 12.03 9.99 -11.76
CA LEU A 398 13.09 9.63 -12.67
C LEU A 398 12.61 9.96 -14.09
N PHE A 399 13.35 10.83 -14.77
CA PHE A 399 13.22 11.06 -16.20
C PHE A 399 14.37 10.37 -16.91
N VAL A 400 14.04 9.51 -17.88
CA VAL A 400 15.02 8.72 -18.66
C VAL A 400 14.95 9.12 -20.12
N VAL A 401 16.12 9.29 -20.73
CA VAL A 401 16.26 9.68 -22.15
C VAL A 401 16.27 8.45 -23.05
N GLU A 402 16.81 7.33 -22.56
CA GLU A 402 16.89 6.07 -23.29
C GLU A 402 15.97 5.02 -22.67
N GLY A 403 15.46 4.12 -23.51
CA GLY A 403 14.69 2.97 -23.05
C GLY A 403 15.63 1.88 -22.56
N ASP A 404 15.81 1.75 -21.24
CA ASP A 404 16.57 0.66 -20.61
C ASP A 404 16.01 0.29 -19.23
N THR A 405 16.63 -0.68 -18.55
CA THR A 405 16.32 -1.10 -17.19
C THR A 405 17.12 -0.27 -16.19
N TYR A 406 16.44 0.56 -15.43
CA TYR A 406 17.06 1.41 -14.41
C TYR A 406 16.86 0.83 -13.01
N THR A 407 17.92 0.87 -12.20
CA THR A 407 17.87 0.49 -10.78
C THR A 407 18.06 1.73 -9.93
N LEU A 408 17.10 2.03 -9.07
CA LEU A 408 17.25 3.08 -8.05
C LEU A 408 17.68 2.43 -6.73
N THR A 409 18.82 2.86 -6.20
CA THR A 409 19.33 2.42 -4.90
C THR A 409 19.36 3.59 -3.93
N HIS A 410 18.69 3.45 -2.79
CA HIS A 410 18.82 4.37 -1.67
C HIS A 410 19.89 3.81 -0.74
N VAL A 411 21.00 4.53 -0.59
CA VAL A 411 22.05 4.17 0.38
C VAL A 411 21.55 4.60 1.75
N GLU A 412 21.33 3.65 2.65
CA GLU A 412 21.09 3.95 4.06
C GLU A 412 22.35 4.63 4.60
N PRO A 413 22.29 5.86 5.14
CA PRO A 413 23.47 6.51 5.68
C PRO A 413 24.02 5.66 6.83
N ASP A 414 25.29 5.26 6.70
CA ASP A 414 25.99 4.44 7.69
C ASP A 414 26.04 5.22 9.02
N PRO A 415 25.49 4.71 10.13
CA PRO A 415 25.53 5.41 11.42
C PRO A 415 26.95 5.57 12.00
N GLY A 416 27.99 5.11 11.29
CA GLY A 416 29.39 5.16 11.73
C GLY A 416 30.25 6.30 11.16
N GLU A 417 29.84 7.04 10.12
CA GLU A 417 30.74 7.97 9.43
C GLU A 417 30.65 9.41 9.95
N ASN A 418 30.85 9.59 11.26
CA ASN A 418 31.40 10.83 11.79
C ASN A 418 32.93 10.79 11.62
N SER A 419 33.41 10.97 10.39
CA SER A 419 34.82 11.28 10.17
C SER A 419 35.06 12.76 10.48
N THR A 420 35.58 12.99 11.69
CA THR A 420 36.39 14.16 12.03
C THR A 420 37.44 14.41 10.95
N ALA A 421 37.15 15.33 10.03
CA ALA A 421 38.14 16.02 9.24
C ALA A 421 38.19 17.48 9.72
N SER A 422 38.93 17.70 10.81
CA SER A 422 39.51 19.03 11.05
C SER A 422 40.49 19.33 9.91
N PRO A 423 40.48 20.55 9.35
CA PRO A 423 41.54 20.97 8.45
C PRO A 423 42.78 21.24 9.31
N GLY A 424 43.73 20.31 9.27
CA GLY A 424 45.04 20.44 9.88
C GLY A 424 46.12 20.59 8.80
N SER A 425 46.79 21.75 8.86
CA SER A 425 47.95 22.25 8.10
C SER A 425 47.80 22.52 6.61
#